data_AF-A0A6C0WVZ4-F1
#
_entry.id   AF-A0A6C0WVZ4-F1
#
_cell.length_a   1.000
_cell.length_b   1.000
_cell.length_c   1.000
_cell.angle_alpha   90.00
_cell.angle_beta   90.00
_cell.angle_gamma   90.00
#
_symmetry.space_group_name_H-M   'P 1'
#
loop_
_entity.id
_entity.type
_entity.pdbx_description
1 polymer ?
#
loop_
_entity_poly.entity_id
_entity_poly.type
_entity_poly.pdbx_seq_one_letter_code
_entity_poly.pdbx_strand_id
1 'polypeptide(L)'
;MAAVTGTDPIAKWWASMVVVAVNWLQGDDEAAERLYPMVEYMPKVLNTTESCLPRAALFAFRTVRTLLAKHENSQLSLNYCEKASGYLRDSINMVQCSSSIDKAVHLLLCDLLLLTRTNMWQQQSLALSSTPQASPLELRGFQQDLSSLRKLAQSFRPALRRLFLHEATARLMAGASPTRTHQLLDRSLRRRATPSCNAGESETRPGRREQAEAVLLACRYLPPSFLSAPGQRVGMLADAAHTLERLGDKRTLHDCQQMIIKLGSGTPVTST
;
A
#
# COMPACT_ATOMS: atom_id res chain seq x y z
N MET A 1 37.87 -14.41 23.50
CA MET A 1 36.52 -14.28 22.91
C MET A 1 36.18 -12.81 22.85
N ALA A 2 36.17 -12.22 21.65
CA ALA A 2 35.81 -10.81 21.48
C ALA A 2 34.32 -10.66 21.75
N ALA A 3 33.96 -9.85 22.74
CA ALA A 3 32.59 -9.44 22.98
C ALA A 3 32.06 -8.76 21.72
N VAL A 4 31.02 -9.33 21.12
CA VAL A 4 30.27 -8.68 20.04
C VAL A 4 29.72 -7.38 20.64
N THR A 5 30.24 -6.25 20.16
CA THR A 5 29.81 -4.90 20.53
C THR A 5 28.30 -4.79 20.42
N GLY A 6 27.65 -4.38 21.51
CA GLY A 6 26.19 -4.36 21.64
C GLY A 6 25.52 -3.62 20.47
N THR A 7 24.59 -4.30 19.81
CA THR A 7 23.75 -3.72 18.76
C THR A 7 22.92 -2.56 19.32
N ASP A 8 23.00 -1.38 18.70
CA ASP A 8 22.16 -0.23 19.04
C ASP A 8 20.66 -0.63 19.04
N PRO A 9 19.95 -0.52 20.19
CA PRO A 9 18.56 -0.93 20.30
C PRO A 9 17.63 -0.12 19.39
N ILE A 10 17.97 1.13 19.06
CA ILE A 10 17.16 1.97 18.16
C ILE A 10 17.28 1.46 16.73
N ALA A 11 18.51 1.28 16.23
CA ALA A 11 18.75 0.71 14.91
C ALA A 11 18.12 -0.68 14.77
N LYS A 12 18.25 -1.54 15.79
CA LYS A 12 17.64 -2.88 15.80
C LYS A 12 16.11 -2.82 15.67
N TRP A 13 15.46 -1.89 16.37
CA TRP A 13 14.01 -1.72 16.32
C TRP A 13 13.55 -1.27 14.93
N TRP A 14 14.18 -0.25 14.36
CA TRP A 14 13.85 0.23 13.01
C TRP A 14 14.14 -0.81 11.93
N ALA A 15 15.26 -1.52 12.01
CA ALA A 15 15.57 -2.60 11.08
C ALA A 15 14.51 -3.71 11.16
N SER A 16 14.10 -4.11 12.38
CA SER A 16 13.04 -5.11 12.56
C SER A 16 11.71 -4.64 11.97
N MET A 17 11.34 -3.37 12.18
CA MET A 17 10.13 -2.77 11.59
C MET A 17 10.15 -2.84 10.06
N VAL A 18 11.27 -2.47 9.43
CA VAL A 18 11.42 -2.49 7.97
C VAL A 18 11.36 -3.92 7.43
N VAL A 19 12.02 -4.88 8.08
CA VAL A 19 11.99 -6.29 7.66
C VAL A 19 10.58 -6.88 7.80
N VAL A 20 9.85 -6.55 8.87
CA VAL A 20 8.43 -6.92 9.02
C VAL A 20 7.60 -6.37 7.86
N ALA A 21 7.77 -5.10 7.49
CA ALA A 21 7.06 -4.51 6.36
C ALA A 21 7.38 -5.21 5.03
N VAL A 22 8.65 -5.58 4.79
CA VAL A 22 9.07 -6.34 3.61
C VAL A 22 8.39 -7.71 3.58
N ASN A 23 8.38 -8.44 4.69
CA ASN A 23 7.72 -9.75 4.78
C ASN A 23 6.21 -9.64 4.50
N TRP A 24 5.53 -8.61 5.03
CA TRP A 24 4.12 -8.36 4.70
C TRP A 24 3.90 -8.07 3.22
N LEU A 25 4.78 -7.29 2.59
CA LEU A 25 4.72 -7.01 1.14
C LEU A 25 5.03 -8.24 0.29
N GLN A 26 5.73 -9.24 0.83
CA GLN A 26 5.95 -10.54 0.17
C GLN A 26 4.82 -11.55 0.46
N GLY A 27 3.90 -11.23 1.38
CA GLY A 27 2.89 -12.17 1.87
C GLY A 27 3.50 -13.31 2.69
N ASP A 28 4.66 -13.11 3.31
CA ASP A 28 5.30 -14.07 4.22
C ASP A 28 4.98 -13.73 5.68
N ASP A 29 3.73 -14.00 6.07
CA ASP A 29 3.22 -13.62 7.40
C ASP A 29 3.96 -14.33 8.53
N GLU A 30 4.39 -15.58 8.33
CA GLU A 30 5.18 -16.31 9.31
C GLU A 30 6.55 -15.65 9.57
N ALA A 31 7.24 -15.21 8.51
CA ALA A 31 8.50 -14.49 8.66
C ALA A 31 8.32 -13.14 9.35
N ALA A 32 7.20 -12.45 9.08
CA ALA A 32 6.85 -11.22 9.80
C ALA A 32 6.59 -11.48 11.29
N GLU A 33 5.79 -12.51 11.61
CA GLU A 33 5.39 -12.86 12.99
C GLU A 33 6.59 -13.13 13.91
N ARG A 34 7.63 -13.80 13.39
CA ARG A 34 8.88 -14.07 14.14
C ARG A 34 9.56 -12.79 14.66
N LEU A 35 9.32 -11.64 14.03
CA LEU A 35 9.91 -10.36 14.39
C LEU A 35 8.99 -9.45 15.21
N TYR A 36 7.71 -9.83 15.39
CA TYR A 36 6.74 -9.01 16.15
C TYR A 36 7.21 -8.63 17.56
N PRO A 37 7.84 -9.53 18.35
CA PRO A 37 8.34 -9.15 19.67
C PRO A 37 9.39 -8.03 19.61
N MET A 38 10.19 -7.96 18.56
CA MET A 38 11.21 -6.91 18.42
C MET A 38 10.58 -5.55 18.09
N VAL A 39 9.46 -5.52 17.38
CA VAL A 39 8.80 -4.29 16.95
C VAL A 39 7.81 -3.77 18.01
N GLU A 40 7.15 -4.67 18.74
CA GLU A 40 6.14 -4.30 19.73
C GLU A 40 6.70 -3.53 20.93
N TYR A 41 7.95 -3.83 21.31
CA TYR A 41 8.65 -3.15 22.39
C TYR A 41 9.55 -2.04 21.86
N MET A 42 8.95 -0.87 21.65
CA MET A 42 9.69 0.34 21.25
C MET A 42 10.69 0.77 22.35
N PRO A 43 11.97 1.04 21.99
CA PRO A 43 12.97 1.55 22.94
C PRO A 43 12.51 2.80 23.69
N LYS A 44 12.74 2.85 25.01
CA LYS A 44 12.29 3.97 25.88
C LYS A 44 12.79 5.34 25.42
N VAL A 45 13.99 5.40 24.85
CA VAL A 45 14.58 6.64 24.31
C VAL A 45 13.70 7.24 23.20
N LEU A 46 13.05 6.41 22.38
CA LEU A 46 12.13 6.87 21.33
C LEU A 46 10.78 7.35 21.89
N ASN A 47 10.39 6.92 23.09
CA ASN A 47 9.21 7.46 23.77
C ASN A 47 9.47 8.85 24.35
N THR A 48 10.70 9.12 24.80
CA THR A 48 11.08 10.41 25.40
C THR A 48 11.37 11.48 24.36
N THR A 49 11.72 11.10 23.12
CA THR A 49 11.86 12.04 22.02
C THR A 49 10.50 12.59 21.57
N GLU A 50 10.40 13.90 21.34
CA GLU A 50 9.18 14.54 20.82
C GLU A 50 8.80 14.08 19.40
N SER A 51 9.65 13.28 18.73
CA SER A 51 9.38 12.74 17.40
C SER A 51 8.11 11.88 17.37
N CYS A 52 7.21 12.20 16.42
CA CYS A 52 6.00 11.43 16.15
C CYS A 52 6.25 10.21 15.26
N LEU A 53 7.40 10.14 14.57
CA LEU A 53 7.67 9.09 13.58
C LEU A 53 7.73 7.66 14.17
N PRO A 54 8.43 7.40 15.28
CA PRO A 54 8.42 6.07 15.90
C PRO A 54 7.02 5.63 16.34
N ARG A 55 6.22 6.56 16.87
CA ARG A 55 4.84 6.31 17.28
C ARG A 55 3.95 5.98 16.08
N ALA A 56 4.07 6.73 14.98
CA ALA A 56 3.38 6.43 13.73
C ALA A 56 3.71 5.01 13.24
N ALA A 57 5.00 4.65 13.26
CA ALA A 57 5.44 3.33 12.83
C ALA A 57 4.88 2.21 13.72
N LEU A 58 4.95 2.36 15.04
CA LEU A 58 4.42 1.36 15.98
C LEU A 58 2.90 1.15 15.81
N PHE A 59 2.14 2.23 15.63
CA PHE A 59 0.69 2.10 15.41
C PHE A 59 0.37 1.51 14.02
N ALA A 60 1.10 1.88 12.97
CA ALA A 60 0.96 1.26 11.65
C ALA A 60 1.24 -0.25 11.71
N PHE A 61 2.28 -0.66 12.44
CA PHE A 61 2.55 -2.06 12.71
C PHE A 61 1.38 -2.77 13.39
N ARG A 62 0.82 -2.18 14.45
CA ARG A 62 -0.33 -2.74 15.17
C ARG A 62 -1.56 -2.85 14.28
N THR A 63 -1.81 -1.85 13.43
CA THR A 63 -2.87 -1.87 12.43
C THR A 63 -2.72 -3.06 11.48
N VAL A 64 -1.58 -3.20 10.79
CA VAL A 64 -1.39 -4.29 9.83
C VAL A 64 -1.46 -5.65 10.53
N ARG A 65 -0.81 -5.79 11.69
CA ARG A 65 -0.87 -7.03 12.48
C ARG A 65 -2.29 -7.42 12.86
N THR A 66 -3.10 -6.46 13.34
CA THR A 66 -4.48 -6.74 13.73
C THR A 66 -5.39 -7.03 12.54
N LEU A 67 -5.14 -6.41 11.38
CA LEU A 67 -5.84 -6.72 10.14
C LEU A 67 -5.56 -8.16 9.65
N LEU A 68 -4.31 -8.61 9.77
CA LEU A 68 -3.89 -9.94 9.31
C LEU A 68 -4.19 -11.06 10.31
N ALA A 69 -4.51 -10.72 11.57
CA ALA A 69 -4.87 -11.71 12.57
C ALA A 69 -6.18 -12.42 12.19
N LYS A 70 -6.23 -13.74 12.43
CA LYS A 70 -7.39 -14.59 12.12
C LYS A 70 -8.69 -14.22 12.85
N HIS A 71 -8.62 -13.33 13.84
CA HIS A 71 -9.78 -12.80 14.55
C HIS A 71 -10.13 -11.41 14.01
N GLU A 72 -11.33 -11.27 13.45
CA GLU A 72 -11.82 -10.01 12.88
C GLU A 72 -12.01 -8.94 13.96
N ASN A 73 -10.95 -8.19 14.26
CA ASN A 73 -10.98 -7.03 15.14
C ASN A 73 -10.94 -5.73 14.33
N SER A 74 -11.86 -5.60 13.36
CA SER A 74 -11.92 -4.47 12.41
C SER A 74 -11.90 -3.10 13.11
N GLN A 75 -12.65 -2.96 14.20
CA GLN A 75 -12.70 -1.71 14.97
C GLN A 75 -11.36 -1.37 15.65
N LEU A 76 -10.64 -2.36 16.20
CA LEU A 76 -9.32 -2.12 16.81
C LEU A 76 -8.29 -1.76 15.75
N SER A 77 -8.31 -2.45 14.60
CA SER A 77 -7.44 -2.13 13.47
C SER A 77 -7.66 -0.70 12.99
N LEU A 78 -8.92 -0.29 12.83
CA LEU A 78 -9.30 1.08 12.46
C LEU A 78 -8.80 2.11 13.50
N ASN A 79 -9.01 1.85 14.79
CA ASN A 79 -8.54 2.74 15.86
C ASN A 79 -7.02 2.91 15.88
N TYR A 80 -6.26 1.83 15.64
CA TYR A 80 -4.81 1.93 15.47
C TYR A 80 -4.44 2.68 14.19
N CYS A 81 -5.19 2.48 13.11
CA CYS A 81 -4.96 3.13 11.83
C CYS A 81 -5.11 4.65 11.97
N GLU A 82 -6.18 5.14 12.60
CA GLU A 82 -6.40 6.56 12.87
C GLU A 82 -5.28 7.19 13.72
N LYS A 83 -4.79 6.46 14.74
CA LYS A 83 -3.64 6.91 15.54
C LYS A 83 -2.36 7.00 14.72
N ALA A 84 -2.09 5.99 13.89
CA ALA A 84 -0.94 5.98 13.00
C ALA A 84 -0.99 7.15 12.00
N SER A 85 -2.13 7.37 11.36
CA SER A 85 -2.39 8.50 10.46
C SER A 85 -2.14 9.84 11.14
N GLY A 86 -2.63 10.03 12.37
CA GLY A 86 -2.41 11.24 13.16
C GLY A 86 -0.93 11.52 13.40
N TYR A 87 -0.19 10.57 13.99
CA TYR A 87 1.24 10.73 14.25
C TYR A 87 2.06 10.91 12.97
N LEU A 88 1.70 10.21 11.88
CA LEU A 88 2.39 10.31 10.61
C LEU A 88 2.22 11.72 10.02
N ARG A 89 0.99 12.25 10.01
CA ARG A 89 0.69 13.60 9.55
C ARG A 89 1.46 14.64 10.36
N ASP A 90 1.48 14.51 11.68
CA ASP A 90 2.20 15.44 12.55
C ASP A 90 3.71 15.38 12.29
N SER A 91 4.26 14.18 12.04
CA SER A 91 5.67 14.02 11.66
C SER A 91 5.98 14.61 10.28
N ILE A 92 5.11 14.44 9.28
CA ILE A 92 5.27 15.01 7.93
C ILE A 92 5.11 16.53 7.96
N ASN A 93 4.36 17.09 8.90
CA ASN A 93 4.29 18.55 9.06
C ASN A 93 5.65 19.16 9.40
N MET A 94 6.56 18.38 9.99
CA MET A 94 7.94 18.75 10.31
C MET A 94 8.97 18.21 9.28
N VAL A 95 8.52 17.74 8.11
CA VAL A 95 9.37 17.03 7.12
C VAL A 95 10.49 17.87 6.50
N GLN A 96 10.42 19.20 6.57
CA GLN A 96 11.42 20.08 5.95
C GLN A 96 12.82 19.91 6.56
N CYS A 97 12.92 19.49 7.83
CA CYS A 97 14.18 19.23 8.53
C CYS A 97 14.54 17.74 8.62
N SER A 98 13.81 16.88 7.90
CA SER A 98 13.96 15.43 8.02
C SER A 98 15.06 14.87 7.10
N SER A 99 15.73 13.82 7.56
CA SER A 99 16.73 13.11 6.76
C SER A 99 16.09 12.38 5.57
N SER A 100 16.90 11.97 4.59
CA SER A 100 16.39 11.14 3.48
C SER A 100 15.82 9.80 3.95
N ILE A 101 16.36 9.23 5.03
CA ILE A 101 15.88 8.00 5.65
C ILE A 101 14.51 8.24 6.29
N ASP A 102 14.33 9.34 7.03
CA ASP A 102 13.03 9.68 7.63
C ASP A 102 11.96 9.82 6.56
N LYS A 103 12.26 10.49 5.44
CA LYS A 103 11.34 10.62 4.31
C LYS A 103 11.00 9.27 3.67
N ALA A 104 11.97 8.36 3.58
CA ALA A 104 11.73 7.01 3.10
C ALA A 104 10.83 6.20 4.05
N VAL A 105 11.02 6.36 5.36
CA VAL A 105 10.14 5.77 6.39
C VAL A 105 8.75 6.40 6.33
N HIS A 106 8.62 7.72 6.18
CA HIS A 106 7.32 8.39 5.98
C HIS A 106 6.59 7.82 4.78
N LEU A 107 7.29 7.61 3.66
CA LEU A 107 6.71 7.02 2.46
C LEU A 107 6.25 5.58 2.73
N LEU A 108 7.09 4.75 3.35
CA LEU A 108 6.76 3.37 3.71
C LEU A 108 5.49 3.30 4.58
N LEU A 109 5.43 4.12 5.64
CA LEU A 109 4.28 4.13 6.54
C LEU A 109 3.01 4.65 5.87
N CYS A 110 3.12 5.69 5.04
CA CYS A 110 1.99 6.23 4.31
C CYS A 110 1.43 5.20 3.31
N ASP A 111 2.31 4.51 2.59
CA ASP A 111 1.96 3.45 1.65
C ASP A 111 1.29 2.27 2.38
N LEU A 112 1.85 1.81 3.51
CA LEU A 112 1.25 0.76 4.33
C LEU A 112 -0.14 1.12 4.85
N LEU A 113 -0.36 2.36 5.30
CA LEU A 113 -1.69 2.80 5.78
C LEU A 113 -2.71 2.84 4.65
N LEU A 114 -2.34 3.38 3.47
CA LEU A 114 -3.21 3.41 2.30
C LEU A 114 -3.55 1.99 1.81
N LEU A 115 -2.56 1.09 1.76
CA LEU A 115 -2.77 -0.32 1.43
C LEU A 115 -3.68 -1.02 2.44
N THR A 116 -3.48 -0.78 3.74
CA THR A 116 -4.32 -1.32 4.81
C THR A 116 -5.78 -0.88 4.65
N ARG A 117 -6.02 0.42 4.48
CA ARG A 117 -7.38 0.96 4.30
C ARG A 117 -8.04 0.43 3.03
N THR A 118 -7.25 0.22 1.97
CA THR A 118 -7.72 -0.45 0.75
C THR A 118 -8.18 -1.86 1.06
N ASN A 119 -7.37 -2.66 1.78
CA ASN A 119 -7.71 -4.03 2.15
C ASN A 119 -8.96 -4.09 3.04
N MET A 120 -9.10 -3.22 4.03
CA MET A 120 -10.28 -3.15 4.89
C MET A 120 -11.56 -2.89 4.08
N TRP A 121 -11.52 -1.90 3.19
CA TRP A 121 -12.63 -1.60 2.28
C TRP A 121 -12.97 -2.79 1.37
N GLN A 122 -11.95 -3.47 0.83
CA GLN A 122 -12.16 -4.63 -0.04
C GLN A 122 -12.78 -5.82 0.70
N GLN A 123 -12.29 -6.13 1.90
CA GLN A 123 -12.84 -7.19 2.76
C GLN A 123 -14.31 -6.90 3.11
N GLN A 124 -14.62 -5.67 3.48
CA GLN A 124 -15.99 -5.26 3.81
C GLN A 124 -16.92 -5.33 2.59
N SER A 125 -16.46 -4.89 1.42
CA SER A 125 -17.25 -4.97 0.17
C SER A 125 -17.54 -6.42 -0.22
N LEU A 126 -16.57 -7.33 -0.07
CA LEU A 126 -16.76 -8.76 -0.32
C LEU A 126 -17.74 -9.40 0.67
N ALA A 127 -17.67 -9.04 1.95
CA ALA A 127 -18.54 -9.59 2.99
C ALA A 127 -20.01 -9.14 2.84
N LEU A 128 -20.24 -7.90 2.41
CA LEU A 128 -21.58 -7.32 2.31
C LEU A 128 -22.25 -7.55 0.96
N SER A 129 -21.55 -8.11 -0.03
CA SER A 129 -22.03 -8.25 -1.43
C SER A 129 -22.62 -6.95 -2.00
N SER A 130 -22.19 -5.80 -1.48
CA SER A 130 -22.76 -4.49 -1.75
C SER A 130 -21.96 -3.76 -2.82
N THR A 131 -22.47 -2.60 -3.23
CA THR A 131 -21.72 -1.70 -4.13
C THR A 131 -20.32 -1.45 -3.57
N PRO A 132 -19.29 -1.34 -4.43
CA PRO A 132 -17.90 -1.23 -4.02
C PRO A 132 -17.57 0.15 -3.41
N GLN A 133 -18.53 0.88 -2.85
CA GLN A 133 -18.29 2.19 -2.29
C GLN A 133 -17.92 2.09 -0.81
N ALA A 134 -16.88 2.80 -0.40
CA ALA A 134 -16.47 2.90 0.99
C ALA A 134 -17.45 3.78 1.78
N SER A 135 -17.59 3.51 3.08
CA SER A 135 -18.34 4.39 3.97
C SER A 135 -17.69 5.78 4.06
N PRO A 136 -18.45 6.82 4.45
CA PRO A 136 -17.89 8.17 4.60
C PRO A 136 -16.72 8.25 5.59
N LEU A 137 -16.72 7.40 6.63
CA LEU A 137 -15.65 7.34 7.63
C LEU A 137 -14.36 6.76 7.02
N GLU A 138 -14.47 5.63 6.32
CA GLU A 138 -13.33 4.97 5.67
C GLU A 138 -12.71 5.86 4.60
N LEU A 139 -13.55 6.49 3.76
CA LEU A 139 -13.09 7.39 2.72
C LEU A 139 -12.38 8.62 3.31
N ARG A 140 -12.89 9.17 4.42
CA ARG A 140 -12.26 10.29 5.12
C ARG A 140 -10.85 9.93 5.59
N GLY A 141 -10.70 8.79 6.26
CA GLY A 141 -9.39 8.33 6.73
C GLY A 141 -8.41 8.10 5.57
N PHE A 142 -8.88 7.47 4.48
CA PHE A 142 -8.07 7.28 3.26
C PHE A 142 -7.62 8.62 2.66
N GLN A 143 -8.51 9.60 2.56
CA GLN A 143 -8.19 10.93 2.03
C GLN A 143 -7.19 11.69 2.92
N GLN A 144 -7.23 11.49 4.25
CA GLN A 144 -6.25 12.08 5.15
C GLN A 144 -4.84 11.52 4.91
N ASP A 145 -4.71 10.20 4.77
CA ASP A 145 -3.41 9.58 4.44
C ASP A 145 -2.94 10.00 3.05
N LEU A 146 -3.83 10.06 2.07
CA LEU A 146 -3.51 10.53 0.73
C LEU A 146 -3.05 12.00 0.71
N SER A 147 -3.62 12.85 1.57
CA SER A 147 -3.16 14.23 1.75
C SER A 147 -1.74 14.29 2.32
N SER A 148 -1.41 13.37 3.24
CA SER A 148 -0.07 13.22 3.79
C SER A 148 0.93 12.77 2.73
N LEU A 149 0.55 11.82 1.86
CA LEU A 149 1.36 11.41 0.72
C LEU A 149 1.61 12.56 -0.26
N ARG A 150 0.59 13.36 -0.59
CA ARG A 150 0.74 14.54 -1.45
C ARG A 150 1.72 15.54 -0.86
N LYS A 151 1.63 15.81 0.44
CA LYS A 151 2.56 16.71 1.13
C LYS A 151 3.99 16.17 1.12
N LEU A 152 4.19 14.88 1.40
CA LEU A 152 5.50 14.23 1.32
C LEU A 152 6.10 14.34 -0.09
N ALA A 153 5.30 14.12 -1.12
CA ALA A 153 5.72 14.18 -2.52
C ALA A 153 6.23 15.56 -2.97
N GLN A 154 5.90 16.64 -2.26
CA GLN A 154 6.45 17.97 -2.53
C GLN A 154 7.95 18.06 -2.19
N SER A 155 8.43 17.27 -1.23
CA SER A 155 9.82 17.33 -0.73
C SER A 155 10.60 16.02 -0.89
N PHE A 156 9.94 14.96 -1.38
CA PHE A 156 10.51 13.64 -1.60
C PHE A 156 9.93 13.01 -2.88
N ARG A 157 10.65 13.18 -4.00
CA ARG A 157 10.21 12.76 -5.34
C ARG A 157 9.77 11.29 -5.46
N PRO A 158 10.41 10.30 -4.79
CA PRO A 158 9.97 8.90 -4.86
C PRO A 158 8.51 8.67 -4.47
N ALA A 159 7.92 9.53 -3.61
CA ALA A 159 6.52 9.42 -3.20
C ALA A 159 5.54 9.65 -4.37
N LEU A 160 5.93 10.36 -5.42
CA LEU A 160 5.08 10.58 -6.60
C LEU A 160 4.70 9.27 -7.32
N ARG A 161 5.55 8.24 -7.25
CA ARG A 161 5.29 6.94 -7.90
C ARG A 161 4.04 6.25 -7.36
N ARG A 162 3.78 6.43 -6.05
CA ARG A 162 2.62 5.84 -5.36
C ARG A 162 1.37 6.71 -5.46
N LEU A 163 1.54 8.02 -5.68
CA LEU A 163 0.44 8.97 -5.62
C LEU A 163 -0.68 8.66 -6.63
N PHE A 164 -0.35 8.40 -7.90
CA PHE A 164 -1.36 8.14 -8.93
C PHE A 164 -2.21 6.90 -8.66
N LEU A 165 -1.57 5.84 -8.15
CA LEU A 165 -2.25 4.60 -7.78
C LEU A 165 -3.25 4.85 -6.65
N HIS A 166 -2.81 5.49 -5.57
CA HIS A 166 -3.67 5.77 -4.42
C HIS A 166 -4.75 6.82 -4.72
N GLU A 167 -4.49 7.77 -5.61
CA GLU A 167 -5.54 8.67 -6.13
C GLU A 167 -6.60 7.92 -6.93
N ALA A 168 -6.21 6.93 -7.75
CA ALA A 168 -7.16 6.07 -8.42
C ALA A 168 -7.98 5.25 -7.41
N THR A 169 -7.33 4.68 -6.39
CA THR A 169 -8.01 3.94 -5.32
C THR A 169 -9.02 4.81 -4.57
N ALA A 170 -8.67 6.04 -4.21
CA ALA A 170 -9.62 6.97 -3.57
C ALA A 170 -10.87 7.23 -4.43
N ARG A 171 -10.70 7.32 -5.75
CA ARG A 171 -11.84 7.49 -6.67
C ARG A 171 -12.70 6.25 -6.74
N LEU A 172 -12.09 5.06 -6.74
CA LEU A 172 -12.81 3.78 -6.69
C LEU A 172 -13.62 3.67 -5.39
N MET A 173 -12.99 3.93 -4.25
CA MET A 173 -13.65 3.96 -2.94
C MET A 173 -14.81 4.95 -2.89
N ALA A 174 -14.69 6.09 -3.56
CA ALA A 174 -15.75 7.11 -3.62
C ALA A 174 -16.88 6.79 -4.61
N GLY A 175 -16.81 5.69 -5.37
CA GLY A 175 -17.76 5.39 -6.44
C GLY A 175 -17.74 6.42 -7.58
N ALA A 176 -16.61 7.12 -7.79
CA ALA A 176 -16.50 8.17 -8.78
C ALA A 176 -16.44 7.60 -10.21
N SER A 177 -16.73 8.45 -11.20
CA SER A 177 -16.80 8.02 -12.61
C SER A 177 -15.52 7.29 -13.08
N PRO A 178 -15.66 6.20 -13.86
CA PRO A 178 -14.56 5.32 -14.23
C PRO A 178 -13.57 5.97 -15.20
N THR A 179 -13.98 6.97 -15.99
CA THR A 179 -13.11 7.61 -17.01
C THR A 179 -11.86 8.24 -16.43
N ARG A 180 -12.00 9.06 -15.38
CA ARG A 180 -10.83 9.70 -14.77
C ARG A 180 -10.01 8.71 -13.94
N THR A 181 -10.65 7.71 -13.36
CA THR A 181 -9.97 6.62 -12.65
C THR A 181 -9.09 5.81 -13.60
N HIS A 182 -9.62 5.44 -14.76
CA HIS A 182 -8.88 4.79 -15.83
C HIS A 182 -7.66 5.62 -16.27
N GLN A 183 -7.81 6.92 -16.47
CA GLN A 183 -6.67 7.80 -16.81
C GLN A 183 -5.56 7.83 -15.75
N LEU A 184 -5.90 7.71 -14.46
CA LEU A 184 -4.91 7.65 -13.38
C LEU A 184 -4.20 6.30 -13.36
N LEU A 185 -4.96 5.20 -13.49
CA LEU A 185 -4.38 3.85 -13.56
C LEU A 185 -3.49 3.69 -14.79
N ASP A 186 -3.88 4.25 -15.93
CA ASP A 186 -3.09 4.25 -17.16
C ASP A 186 -1.71 4.94 -16.97
N ARG A 187 -1.61 5.97 -16.11
CA ARG A 187 -0.31 6.56 -15.75
C ARG A 187 0.57 5.61 -14.94
N SER A 188 -0.03 4.76 -14.11
CA SER A 188 0.68 3.71 -13.36
C SER A 188 1.05 2.51 -14.24
N LEU A 189 0.36 2.30 -15.36
CA LEU A 189 0.61 1.22 -16.33
C LEU A 189 1.65 1.59 -17.39
N ARG A 190 1.64 2.83 -17.89
CA ARG A 190 2.51 3.25 -18.99
C ARG A 190 3.98 3.34 -18.56
N ARG A 191 4.78 2.39 -19.04
CA ARG A 191 6.21 2.63 -19.32
C ARG A 191 6.28 3.46 -20.59
N ARG A 192 6.32 4.79 -20.53
CA ARG A 192 6.66 5.54 -21.76
C ARG A 192 8.10 5.20 -22.13
N ALA A 193 8.26 4.34 -23.14
CA ALA A 193 9.48 4.09 -23.86
C ALA A 193 9.68 5.17 -24.95
N THR A 194 9.65 6.44 -24.57
CA THR A 194 10.21 7.49 -25.44
C THR A 194 11.69 7.60 -25.11
N PRO A 195 12.60 7.38 -26.07
CA PRO A 195 14.03 7.60 -25.86
C PRO A 195 14.29 9.10 -25.87
N SER A 196 13.99 9.77 -24.77
CA SER A 196 14.50 11.12 -24.51
C SER A 196 15.28 11.06 -23.20
N CYS A 197 16.60 11.13 -23.32
CA CYS A 197 17.55 11.29 -22.23
C CYS A 197 17.09 12.39 -21.28
N ASN A 198 16.60 12.03 -20.08
CA ASN A 198 16.54 12.92 -18.92
C ASN A 198 16.64 12.06 -17.66
N ALA A 199 17.75 12.18 -16.92
CA ALA A 199 18.04 11.41 -15.71
C ALA A 199 16.97 11.57 -14.60
N GLY A 200 16.18 12.65 -14.64
CA GLY A 200 15.10 12.92 -13.67
C GLY A 200 13.77 12.19 -13.90
N GLU A 201 13.53 11.57 -15.06
CA GLU A 201 12.28 10.85 -15.33
C GLU A 201 12.25 9.44 -14.71
N SER A 202 13.41 8.88 -14.37
CA SER A 202 13.49 7.54 -13.78
C SER A 202 12.83 7.50 -12.39
N GLU A 203 12.91 8.59 -11.63
CA GLU A 203 12.39 8.70 -10.26
C GLU A 203 10.87 8.83 -10.15
N THR A 204 10.17 9.19 -11.23
CA THR A 204 8.70 9.32 -11.24
C THR A 204 7.99 8.16 -11.90
N ARG A 205 8.74 7.25 -12.56
CA ARG A 205 8.18 6.06 -13.21
C ARG A 205 7.60 5.09 -12.18
N PRO A 206 6.40 4.54 -12.42
CA PRO A 206 5.82 3.52 -11.55
C PRO A 206 6.73 2.29 -11.54
N GLY A 207 6.95 1.73 -10.35
CA GLY A 207 7.69 0.49 -10.21
C GLY A 207 6.88 -0.72 -10.71
N ARG A 208 7.54 -1.88 -10.75
CA ARG A 208 6.92 -3.12 -11.23
C ARG A 208 5.74 -3.57 -10.36
N ARG A 209 5.82 -3.31 -9.06
CA ARG A 209 4.77 -3.62 -8.09
C ARG A 209 3.54 -2.75 -8.32
N GLU A 210 3.73 -1.45 -8.45
CA GLU A 210 2.67 -0.47 -8.72
C GLU A 210 1.96 -0.75 -10.05
N GLN A 211 2.70 -1.21 -11.06
CA GLN A 211 2.12 -1.67 -12.33
C GLN A 211 1.18 -2.86 -12.13
N ALA A 212 1.62 -3.89 -11.40
CA ALA A 212 0.79 -5.05 -11.10
C ALA A 212 -0.46 -4.66 -10.28
N GLU A 213 -0.29 -3.83 -9.24
CA GLU A 213 -1.40 -3.29 -8.43
C GLU A 213 -2.41 -2.51 -9.30
N ALA A 214 -1.94 -1.68 -10.23
CA ALA A 214 -2.80 -0.95 -11.16
C ALA A 214 -3.60 -1.88 -12.08
N VAL A 215 -3.00 -2.96 -12.59
CA VAL A 215 -3.71 -3.99 -13.38
C VAL A 215 -4.81 -4.65 -12.56
N LEU A 216 -4.52 -5.01 -11.30
CA LEU A 216 -5.49 -5.67 -10.42
C LEU A 216 -6.68 -4.76 -10.13
N LEU A 217 -6.43 -3.48 -9.78
CA LEU A 217 -7.49 -2.50 -9.56
C LEU A 217 -8.32 -2.27 -10.82
N ALA A 218 -7.67 -2.13 -11.98
CA ALA A 218 -8.34 -1.93 -13.25
C ALA A 218 -9.26 -3.12 -13.58
N CYS A 219 -8.74 -4.34 -13.51
CA CYS A 219 -9.48 -5.55 -13.84
C CYS A 219 -10.63 -5.83 -12.86
N ARG A 220 -10.49 -5.43 -11.59
CA ARG A 220 -11.49 -5.67 -10.55
C ARG A 220 -12.65 -4.66 -10.58
N TYR A 221 -12.38 -3.39 -10.86
CA TYR A 221 -13.36 -2.32 -10.63
C TYR A 221 -13.77 -1.53 -11.88
N LEU A 222 -12.98 -1.55 -12.95
CA LEU A 222 -13.37 -0.81 -14.15
C LEU A 222 -14.34 -1.63 -15.01
N PRO A 223 -15.34 -0.97 -15.64
CA PRO A 223 -16.24 -1.64 -16.55
C PRO A 223 -15.48 -2.27 -17.73
N PRO A 224 -16.02 -3.36 -18.30
CA PRO A 224 -15.38 -4.06 -19.40
C PRO A 224 -14.88 -3.23 -20.57
N SER A 225 -15.62 -2.20 -20.94
CA SER A 225 -15.33 -1.30 -22.06
C SER A 225 -14.07 -0.45 -21.87
N PHE A 226 -13.60 -0.27 -20.63
CA PHE A 226 -12.38 0.48 -20.33
C PHE A 226 -11.10 -0.35 -20.54
N LEU A 227 -11.23 -1.67 -20.63
CA LEU A 227 -10.13 -2.57 -20.87
C LEU A 227 -10.31 -3.11 -22.28
N SER A 228 -9.37 -2.79 -23.18
CA SER A 228 -9.49 -3.11 -24.60
C SER A 228 -9.62 -4.63 -24.82
N ALA A 229 -10.30 -5.02 -25.92
CA ALA A 229 -10.55 -6.36 -26.47
C ALA A 229 -10.88 -7.55 -25.50
N PRO A 230 -11.82 -8.44 -25.87
CA PRO A 230 -11.99 -9.73 -25.18
C PRO A 230 -10.65 -10.48 -25.08
N GLY A 231 -10.28 -10.96 -23.88
CA GLY A 231 -9.04 -11.71 -23.63
C GLY A 231 -7.82 -10.88 -23.18
N GLN A 232 -7.79 -9.56 -23.45
CA GLN A 232 -6.65 -8.71 -23.04
C GLN A 232 -6.51 -8.64 -21.51
N ARG A 233 -7.62 -8.68 -20.75
CA ARG A 233 -7.57 -8.70 -19.28
C ARG A 233 -6.85 -9.91 -18.72
N VAL A 234 -7.11 -11.08 -19.29
CA VAL A 234 -6.46 -12.33 -18.86
C VAL A 234 -4.96 -12.24 -19.16
N GLY A 235 -4.57 -11.73 -20.33
CA GLY A 235 -3.16 -11.48 -20.67
C GLY A 235 -2.50 -10.48 -19.72
N MET A 236 -3.13 -9.34 -19.44
CA MET A 236 -2.62 -8.33 -18.51
C MET A 236 -2.45 -8.89 -17.09
N LEU A 237 -3.42 -9.69 -16.63
CA LEU A 237 -3.33 -10.36 -15.33
C LEU A 237 -2.22 -11.42 -15.33
N ALA A 238 -2.02 -12.18 -16.41
CA ALA A 238 -0.92 -13.14 -16.51
C ALA A 238 0.45 -12.44 -16.44
N ASP A 239 0.63 -11.31 -17.13
CA ASP A 239 1.84 -10.50 -17.07
C ASP A 239 2.08 -9.92 -15.66
N ALA A 240 0.99 -9.49 -14.99
CA ALA A 240 1.03 -9.04 -13.61
C ALA A 240 1.42 -10.18 -12.66
N ALA A 241 0.84 -11.37 -12.81
CA ALA A 241 1.17 -12.56 -12.04
C ALA A 241 2.66 -12.92 -12.17
N HIS A 242 3.20 -12.96 -13.39
CA HIS A 242 4.63 -13.21 -13.60
C HIS A 242 5.52 -12.14 -12.94
N THR A 243 5.07 -10.89 -12.94
CA THR A 243 5.79 -9.81 -12.25
C THR A 243 5.76 -9.97 -10.74
N LEU A 244 4.62 -10.34 -10.16
CA LEU A 244 4.45 -10.55 -8.72
C LEU A 244 5.25 -11.76 -8.23
N GLU A 245 5.28 -12.85 -9.01
CA GLU A 245 6.10 -14.02 -8.75
C GLU A 245 7.60 -13.65 -8.67
N ARG A 246 8.09 -12.87 -9.64
CA ARG A 246 9.48 -12.37 -9.63
C ARG A 246 9.81 -11.44 -8.47
N LEU A 247 8.80 -10.77 -7.91
CA LEU A 247 8.94 -9.88 -6.76
C LEU A 247 8.79 -10.63 -5.42
N GLY A 248 8.37 -11.90 -5.46
CA GLY A 248 8.08 -12.70 -4.27
C GLY A 248 6.80 -12.26 -3.54
N ASP A 249 5.88 -11.54 -4.20
CA ASP A 249 4.60 -11.14 -3.60
C ASP A 249 3.57 -12.27 -3.70
N LYS A 250 3.62 -13.19 -2.74
CA LYS A 250 2.80 -14.41 -2.72
C LYS A 250 1.31 -14.10 -2.60
N ARG A 251 0.96 -13.11 -1.77
CA ARG A 251 -0.45 -12.76 -1.48
C ARG A 251 -1.12 -12.16 -2.70
N THR A 252 -0.51 -11.13 -3.29
CA THR A 252 -1.10 -10.44 -4.45
C THR A 252 -1.03 -11.32 -5.71
N LEU A 253 -0.03 -12.21 -5.82
CA LEU A 253 0.01 -13.24 -6.86
C LEU A 253 -1.20 -14.18 -6.77
N HIS A 254 -1.54 -14.66 -5.57
CA HIS A 254 -2.71 -15.52 -5.36
C HIS A 254 -4.00 -14.81 -5.79
N ASP A 255 -4.21 -13.57 -5.37
CA ASP A 255 -5.36 -12.76 -5.78
C ASP A 255 -5.45 -12.60 -7.30
N CYS A 256 -4.30 -12.43 -7.96
CA CYS A 256 -4.22 -12.32 -9.41
C CYS A 256 -4.66 -13.62 -10.11
N GLN A 257 -4.14 -14.76 -9.64
CA GLN A 257 -4.49 -16.10 -10.15
C GLN A 257 -5.99 -16.40 -9.97
N GLN A 258 -6.57 -16.05 -8.81
CA GLN A 258 -8.01 -16.20 -8.57
C GLN A 258 -8.86 -15.38 -9.54
N MET A 259 -8.44 -14.18 -9.90
CA MET A 259 -9.14 -13.38 -10.91
C MET A 259 -9.02 -13.96 -12.32
N ILE A 260 -7.87 -14.52 -12.68
CA ILE A 260 -7.68 -15.21 -13.97
C ILE A 260 -8.65 -16.40 -14.07
N ILE A 261 -8.75 -17.23 -13.02
CA ILE A 261 -9.65 -18.39 -12.99
C ILE A 261 -11.10 -17.94 -13.14
N LYS A 262 -11.53 -16.92 -12.39
CA LYS A 262 -12.91 -16.36 -12.47
C LYS A 262 -13.27 -15.82 -13.85
N LEU A 263 -12.31 -15.23 -14.57
CA LEU A 263 -12.52 -14.73 -15.93
C LEU A 263 -12.49 -15.85 -16.98
N GLY A 264 -11.71 -16.91 -16.76
CA GLY A 264 -11.60 -18.06 -17.65
C GLY A 264 -12.79 -19.03 -17.55
N SER A 265 -13.49 -19.07 -16.42
CA SER A 265 -14.62 -19.99 -16.19
C SER A 265 -15.95 -19.60 -16.86
N GLY A 266 -15.99 -18.53 -17.67
CA GLY A 266 -17.11 -18.25 -18.57
C GLY A 266 -18.45 -17.88 -17.91
N THR A 267 -18.47 -17.41 -16.66
CA THR A 267 -19.70 -16.87 -16.09
C THR A 267 -20.00 -15.51 -16.74
N PRO A 268 -21.13 -15.33 -17.45
CA PRO A 268 -21.52 -14.02 -17.94
C PRO A 268 -21.74 -13.14 -16.72
N VAL A 269 -20.97 -12.06 -16.62
CA VAL A 269 -21.26 -10.98 -15.68
C VAL A 269 -22.56 -10.34 -16.15
N THR A 270 -23.69 -10.84 -15.65
CA THR A 270 -24.97 -10.13 -15.73
C THR A 270 -24.82 -8.86 -14.89
N SER A 271 -24.55 -7.77 -15.59
CA SER A 271 -24.70 -6.41 -15.08
C SER A 271 -26.17 -6.18 -14.72
N THR A 272 -26.42 -5.98 -13.42
CA THR A 272 -27.62 -5.29 -12.90
C THR A 272 -27.18 -3.97 -12.30
#